data_AF-A0A452SWT6-F1
#
_entry.id   AF-A0A452SWT6-F1
#
_cell.length_a   1.000
_cell.length_b   1.000
_cell.length_c   1.000
_cell.angle_alpha   90.00
_cell.angle_beta   90.00
_cell.angle_gamma   90.00
#
_symmetry.space_group_name_H-M   'P 1'
#
loop_
_entity.id
_entity.type
_entity.pdbx_description
1 polymer ?
#
loop_
_entity_poly.entity_id
_entity_poly.type
_entity_poly.pdbx_seq_one_letter_code
_entity_poly.pdbx_strand_id
1 'polypeptide(L)'
;MQLGLALVLGVALRLGFGQPFLGVPEHPFSVLWNIPSAHCKTRFGVHLPLEALGITANRGQRFHGQNITIFYKNQLGLYPYLGPRGTAHNGGIPQVVPLDHHLARAAYQIHRSLGRGFAGLAVLDWEEWCPLWAGNWGRRRIYQAASWAWAQRVFPDLSPQEQLHKAHAGFEQAARALMEDTLRLGQALQPHGLWGFYHFPACGNGWHGMASNYTGHCHPAALARNTQLHWLWAASSALFPSIYLPPRLPPIYHQAFVRYRLEEAFRVASVGHPHPLPVLAYARLTHRSSGRFLSQDDLVQTIGVSAALGAAGVVLWGDLSFSSSEEECWHLHDYLVGTLGPYVINVTKAAIACSHQRCHGHGRCAWQDGGQLEAFLHLQSDGSPGAWESFSCRCYPGWAGPTCQEPRPEPRPEKAA
;
A
#
# COMPACT_ATOMS: atom_id res chain seq x y z
N MET A 1 -43.88 -2.99 38.15
CA MET A 1 -42.94 -1.95 37.66
C MET A 1 -41.86 -2.63 36.83
N GLN A 2 -42.06 -2.71 35.51
CA GLN A 2 -41.06 -3.19 34.55
C GLN A 2 -41.01 -2.15 33.43
N LEU A 3 -39.95 -1.36 33.42
CA LEU A 3 -39.64 -0.41 32.35
C LEU A 3 -38.91 -1.18 31.25
N GLY A 4 -39.59 -1.42 30.13
CA GLY A 4 -38.98 -1.91 28.91
C GLY A 4 -38.13 -0.82 28.29
N LEU A 5 -36.84 -1.09 28.08
CA LEU A 5 -35.96 -0.24 27.29
C LEU A 5 -36.22 -0.54 25.80
N ALA A 6 -36.96 0.34 25.13
CA ALA A 6 -37.07 0.33 23.67
C ALA A 6 -35.81 0.96 23.07
N LEU A 7 -34.97 0.15 22.43
CA LEU A 7 -33.81 0.62 21.68
C LEU A 7 -34.29 1.10 20.30
N VAL A 8 -34.49 2.40 20.12
CA VAL A 8 -34.79 3.00 18.81
C VAL A 8 -33.47 3.10 18.02
N LEU A 9 -33.24 2.13 17.14
CA LEU A 9 -32.22 2.21 16.09
C LEU A 9 -32.68 3.22 15.04
N GLY A 10 -32.25 4.47 15.19
CA GLY A 10 -32.41 5.49 14.15
C GLY A 10 -31.56 5.13 12.93
N VAL A 11 -32.21 4.65 11.87
CA VAL A 11 -31.60 4.56 10.54
C VAL A 11 -31.46 5.97 10.00
N ALA A 12 -30.26 6.53 10.10
CA ALA A 12 -29.91 7.75 9.40
C ALA A 12 -29.70 7.41 7.91
N LEU A 13 -30.79 7.41 7.14
CA LEU A 13 -30.75 7.53 5.68
C LEU A 13 -30.22 8.94 5.35
N ARG A 14 -28.90 9.11 5.35
CA ARG A 14 -28.30 10.22 4.63
C ARG A 14 -28.34 9.87 3.15
N LEU A 15 -29.29 10.46 2.44
CA LEU A 15 -29.17 10.69 1.00
C LEU A 15 -27.92 11.56 0.79
N GLY A 16 -26.76 10.90 0.69
CA GLY A 16 -25.57 11.51 0.18
C GLY A 16 -25.80 11.79 -1.30
N PHE A 17 -26.09 13.04 -1.63
CA PHE A 17 -25.76 13.54 -2.96
C PHE A 17 -24.25 13.32 -3.12
N GLY A 18 -23.88 12.26 -3.83
CA GLY A 18 -22.50 11.99 -4.20
C GLY A 18 -22.01 13.17 -5.02
N GLN A 19 -21.05 13.92 -4.48
CA GLN A 19 -20.20 14.73 -5.35
C GLN A 19 -19.38 13.76 -6.20
N PRO A 20 -19.33 13.97 -7.54
CA PRO A 20 -18.56 13.09 -8.40
C PRO A 20 -17.07 13.21 -8.07
N PHE A 21 -16.42 12.07 -7.93
CA PHE A 21 -14.97 11.94 -7.97
C PHE A 21 -14.48 12.33 -9.38
N LEU A 22 -14.26 13.61 -9.65
CA LEU A 22 -13.78 14.10 -10.96
C LEU A 22 -12.69 15.17 -10.81
N GLY A 23 -11.74 14.95 -9.91
CA GLY A 23 -10.46 15.66 -9.94
C GLY A 23 -9.45 14.85 -10.73
N VAL A 24 -9.06 15.31 -11.93
CA VAL A 24 -7.82 14.87 -12.56
C VAL A 24 -6.69 15.14 -11.56
N PRO A 25 -5.88 14.13 -11.17
CA PRO A 25 -4.77 14.36 -10.25
C PRO A 25 -3.82 15.43 -10.82
N GLU A 26 -3.53 16.47 -10.03
CA GLU A 26 -2.54 17.51 -10.41
C GLU A 26 -1.15 16.91 -10.66
N HIS A 27 -0.86 15.77 -10.01
CA HIS A 27 0.39 15.04 -10.15
C HIS A 27 0.13 13.60 -10.60
N PRO A 28 0.52 13.24 -11.84
CA PRO A 28 0.41 11.86 -12.33
C PRO A 28 1.21 10.85 -11.50
N PHE A 29 2.36 11.26 -10.97
CA PHE A 29 3.22 10.44 -10.12
C PHE A 29 3.64 11.25 -8.89
N SER A 30 3.30 10.76 -7.70
CA SER A 30 3.59 11.43 -6.42
C SER A 30 4.66 10.70 -5.62
N VAL A 31 5.54 11.44 -4.94
CA VAL A 31 6.53 10.89 -4.01
C VAL A 31 6.16 11.32 -2.59
N LEU A 32 5.78 10.37 -1.74
CA LEU A 32 5.34 10.65 -0.37
C LEU A 32 6.40 10.27 0.66
N TRP A 33 6.54 11.12 1.67
CA TRP A 33 7.49 10.95 2.76
C TRP A 33 6.82 10.30 3.98
N ASN A 34 7.23 9.07 4.28
CA ASN A 34 6.82 8.31 5.46
C ASN A 34 8.03 7.84 6.27
N ILE A 35 9.03 8.72 6.44
CA ILE A 35 10.18 8.53 7.32
C ILE A 35 10.00 9.45 8.55
N PRO A 36 10.20 8.95 9.79
CA PRO A 36 9.99 9.73 11.01
C PRO A 36 11.14 10.73 11.27
N SER A 37 11.35 11.67 10.36
CA SER A 37 12.49 12.60 10.37
C SER A 37 12.25 13.92 11.11
N ALA A 38 11.13 14.06 11.84
CA ALA A 38 10.81 15.27 12.61
C ALA A 38 11.90 15.66 13.61
N HIS A 39 12.61 14.67 14.20
CA HIS A 39 13.70 14.94 15.14
C HIS A 39 14.85 15.75 14.52
N CYS A 40 15.10 15.64 13.21
CA CYS A 40 16.16 16.42 12.55
C CYS A 40 15.97 17.91 12.79
N LYS A 41 14.75 18.41 12.58
CA LYS A 41 14.43 19.81 12.86
C LYS A 41 14.28 20.06 14.35
N THR A 42 13.46 19.27 15.05
CA THR A 42 13.04 19.61 16.42
C THR A 42 14.10 19.39 17.49
N ARG A 43 15.07 18.50 17.25
CA ARG A 43 16.15 18.18 18.21
C ARG A 43 17.50 18.69 17.76
N PHE A 44 17.79 18.65 16.45
CA PHE A 44 19.13 18.91 15.92
C PHE A 44 19.22 20.18 15.04
N GLY A 45 18.11 20.88 14.78
CA GLY A 45 18.10 22.09 13.94
C GLY A 45 18.37 21.84 12.44
N VAL A 46 18.50 20.59 12.00
CA VAL A 46 18.75 20.21 10.62
C VAL A 46 17.45 20.22 9.83
N HIS A 47 17.40 21.03 8.77
CA HIS A 47 16.23 21.22 7.93
C HIS A 47 16.30 20.31 6.71
N LEU A 48 15.25 19.51 6.44
CA LEU A 48 15.18 18.67 5.25
C LEU A 48 14.28 19.35 4.20
N PRO A 49 14.79 19.72 3.01
CA PRO A 49 14.07 20.54 2.03
C PRO A 49 13.06 19.75 1.18
N LEU A 50 12.22 18.92 1.81
CA LEU A 50 11.34 17.95 1.12
C LEU A 50 10.40 18.59 0.08
N GLU A 51 9.73 19.68 0.44
CA GLU A 51 8.76 20.37 -0.44
C GLU A 51 9.44 20.96 -1.69
N ALA A 52 10.60 21.60 -1.52
CA ALA A 52 11.39 22.14 -2.62
C ALA A 52 11.89 21.04 -3.59
N LEU A 53 12.01 19.80 -3.09
CA LEU A 53 12.40 18.61 -3.85
C LEU A 53 11.21 17.85 -4.45
N GLY A 54 9.98 18.37 -4.34
CA GLY A 54 8.78 17.71 -4.85
C GLY A 54 8.35 16.48 -4.06
N ILE A 55 8.84 16.33 -2.82
CA ILE A 55 8.49 15.23 -1.93
C ILE A 55 7.38 15.69 -0.98
N THR A 56 6.22 15.05 -1.08
CA THR A 56 5.05 15.36 -0.25
C THR A 56 5.21 14.78 1.15
N ALA A 57 5.31 15.62 2.17
CA ALA A 57 5.40 15.21 3.57
C ALA A 57 4.21 15.72 4.39
N ASN A 58 3.89 15.04 5.49
CA ASN A 58 2.94 15.55 6.47
C ASN A 58 3.42 16.88 7.06
N ARG A 59 2.47 17.70 7.55
CA ARG A 59 2.80 19.00 8.15
C ARG A 59 3.78 18.81 9.31
N GLY A 60 4.89 19.55 9.28
CA GLY A 60 5.96 19.44 10.28
C GLY A 60 6.66 18.09 10.29
N GLN A 61 6.61 17.33 9.18
CA GLN A 61 7.21 16.00 9.02
C GLN A 61 6.73 14.99 10.07
N ARG A 62 5.51 15.17 10.58
CA ARG A 62 4.88 14.23 11.51
C ARG A 62 4.71 12.87 10.84
N PHE A 63 4.95 11.81 11.59
CA PHE A 63 4.82 10.45 11.07
C PHE A 63 3.37 10.09 10.71
N HIS A 64 2.40 10.65 11.45
CA HIS A 64 0.97 10.59 11.14
C HIS A 64 0.46 12.01 10.81
N GLY A 65 -0.29 12.16 9.73
CA GLY A 65 -0.75 13.46 9.26
C GLY A 65 -1.67 13.40 8.06
N GLN A 66 -1.84 14.55 7.40
CA GLN A 66 -2.86 14.77 6.39
C GLN A 66 -2.60 14.08 5.04
N ASN A 67 -1.34 13.78 4.73
CA ASN A 67 -0.94 13.19 3.45
C ASN A 67 -0.81 11.66 3.55
N ILE A 68 -0.26 11.17 4.67
CA ILE A 68 -0.13 9.74 4.94
C ILE A 68 -0.21 9.46 6.43
N THR A 69 -0.94 8.41 6.79
CA THR A 69 -0.98 7.84 8.14
C THR A 69 -0.90 6.32 8.02
N ILE A 70 0.19 5.75 8.53
CA ILE A 70 0.34 4.30 8.67
C ILE A 70 -0.11 3.88 10.08
N PHE A 71 -0.84 2.78 10.18
CA PHE A 71 -1.31 2.18 11.41
C PHE A 71 -0.60 0.84 11.61
N TYR A 72 0.39 0.82 12.51
CA TYR A 72 1.05 -0.42 12.90
C TYR A 72 0.10 -1.33 13.69
N LYS A 73 0.48 -2.60 13.85
CA LYS A 73 -0.31 -3.68 14.49
C LYS A 73 -1.01 -3.35 15.81
N ASN A 74 -0.54 -2.37 16.59
CA ASN A 74 -1.14 -1.98 17.88
C ASN A 74 -1.85 -0.60 17.85
N GLN A 75 -2.06 -0.04 16.67
CA GLN A 75 -2.57 1.33 16.50
C GLN A 75 -3.99 1.41 15.95
N LEU A 76 -4.55 0.32 15.43
CA LEU A 76 -5.90 0.28 14.86
C LEU A 76 -6.63 -1.03 15.21
N GLY A 77 -7.79 -0.88 15.86
CA GLY A 77 -8.62 -1.98 16.32
C GLY A 77 -7.96 -2.86 17.39
N LEU A 78 -8.50 -4.07 17.51
CA LEU A 78 -7.99 -5.16 18.34
C LEU A 78 -7.34 -6.24 17.44
N TYR A 79 -6.32 -5.87 16.67
CA TYR A 79 -5.62 -6.82 15.79
C TYR A 79 -4.99 -7.96 16.61
N PRO A 80 -5.33 -9.24 16.35
CA PRO A 80 -4.78 -10.36 17.09
C PRO A 80 -3.40 -10.74 16.59
N TYR A 81 -2.46 -10.97 17.50
CA TYR A 81 -1.15 -11.50 17.14
C TYR A 81 -0.47 -12.25 18.28
N LEU A 82 0.49 -13.11 17.94
CA LEU A 82 1.32 -13.85 18.88
C LEU A 82 2.70 -13.17 18.96
N GLY A 83 3.08 -12.74 20.17
CA GLY A 83 4.38 -12.15 20.43
C GLY A 83 5.54 -13.16 20.28
N PRO A 84 6.81 -12.72 20.37
CA PRO A 84 7.98 -13.58 20.14
C PRO A 84 8.06 -14.83 21.01
N ARG A 85 7.46 -14.80 22.21
CA ARG A 85 7.38 -15.92 23.15
C ARG A 85 6.03 -16.65 23.13
N GLY A 86 5.23 -16.46 22.08
CA GLY A 86 3.88 -17.02 21.97
C GLY A 86 2.82 -16.31 22.82
N THR A 87 3.14 -15.17 23.43
CA THR A 87 2.18 -14.37 24.21
C THR A 87 1.04 -13.89 23.30
N ALA A 88 -0.20 -14.25 23.63
CA ALA A 88 -1.36 -13.86 22.86
C ALA A 88 -1.77 -12.40 23.16
N HIS A 89 -1.81 -11.58 22.12
CA HIS A 89 -2.40 -10.23 22.16
C HIS A 89 -3.73 -10.25 21.44
N ASN A 90 -4.77 -9.68 22.07
CA ASN A 90 -6.14 -9.72 21.59
C ASN A 90 -6.57 -11.16 21.20
N GLY A 91 -6.29 -12.15 22.04
CA GLY A 91 -6.61 -13.55 21.75
C GLY A 91 -5.65 -14.28 20.79
N GLY A 92 -4.72 -13.57 20.16
CA GLY A 92 -3.59 -14.15 19.41
C GLY A 92 -3.92 -14.64 17.99
N ILE A 93 -5.15 -15.11 17.75
CA ILE A 93 -5.63 -15.58 16.43
C ILE A 93 -6.94 -14.87 16.02
N PRO A 94 -7.21 -14.71 14.71
CA PRO A 94 -8.39 -14.02 14.19
C PRO A 94 -9.73 -14.44 14.81
N GLN A 95 -9.99 -15.75 14.86
CA GLN A 95 -11.29 -16.31 15.28
C GLN A 95 -11.61 -16.21 16.78
N VAL A 96 -10.69 -15.65 17.58
CA VAL A 96 -10.90 -15.40 19.01
C VAL A 96 -11.28 -13.95 19.29
N VAL A 97 -11.06 -13.03 18.34
CA VAL A 97 -11.37 -11.61 18.53
C VAL A 97 -12.86 -11.34 18.33
N PRO A 98 -13.55 -10.71 19.29
CA PRO A 98 -14.89 -10.18 19.05
C PRO A 98 -14.83 -9.04 18.02
N LEU A 99 -15.42 -9.27 16.85
CA LEU A 99 -15.33 -8.36 15.70
C LEU A 99 -15.96 -7.00 15.98
N ASP A 100 -17.08 -6.96 16.69
CA ASP A 100 -17.77 -5.74 17.11
C ASP A 100 -16.89 -4.86 18.02
N HIS A 101 -16.20 -5.47 18.99
CA HIS A 101 -15.25 -4.76 19.85
C HIS A 101 -14.05 -4.26 19.05
N HIS A 102 -13.55 -5.04 18.09
CA HIS A 102 -12.48 -4.63 17.19
C HIS A 102 -12.88 -3.37 16.40
N LEU A 103 -14.06 -3.40 15.76
CA LEU A 103 -14.55 -2.31 14.92
C LEU A 103 -14.88 -1.06 15.74
N ALA A 104 -15.47 -1.20 16.93
CA ALA A 104 -15.71 -0.07 17.83
C ALA A 104 -14.40 0.61 18.25
N ARG A 105 -13.36 -0.17 18.57
CA ARG A 105 -12.03 0.35 18.91
C ARG A 105 -11.38 1.04 17.71
N ALA A 106 -11.47 0.44 16.52
CA ALA A 106 -10.94 1.00 15.29
C ALA A 106 -11.63 2.34 14.95
N ALA A 107 -12.96 2.41 15.04
CA ALA A 107 -13.72 3.64 14.77
C ALA A 107 -13.26 4.82 15.66
N TYR A 108 -13.06 4.56 16.95
CA TYR A 108 -12.53 5.55 17.89
C TYR A 108 -11.10 5.99 17.54
N GLN A 109 -10.22 5.05 17.20
CA GLN A 109 -8.84 5.38 16.81
C GLN A 109 -8.77 6.16 15.49
N ILE A 110 -9.60 5.83 14.52
CA ILE A 110 -9.73 6.57 13.24
C ILE A 110 -10.11 8.03 13.51
N HIS A 111 -11.14 8.27 14.33
CA HIS A 111 -11.58 9.62 14.68
C HIS A 111 -10.51 10.45 15.39
N ARG A 112 -9.64 9.80 16.17
CA ARG A 112 -8.57 10.48 16.91
C ARG A 112 -7.33 10.73 16.08
N SER A 113 -6.99 9.81 15.19
CA SER A 113 -5.74 9.86 14.42
C SER A 113 -5.89 10.63 13.11
N LEU A 114 -7.08 10.61 12.49
CA LEU A 114 -7.33 11.24 11.21
C LEU A 114 -8.20 12.49 11.37
N GLY A 115 -7.81 13.57 10.70
CA GLY A 115 -8.60 14.80 10.62
C GLY A 115 -9.95 14.57 9.91
N ARG A 116 -10.90 15.50 10.10
CA ARG A 116 -12.15 15.49 9.33
C ARG A 116 -11.85 15.70 7.84
N GLY A 117 -12.45 14.89 6.97
CA GLY A 117 -12.25 14.98 5.53
C GLY A 117 -10.85 14.53 5.10
N PHE A 118 -10.26 13.57 5.82
CA PHE A 118 -8.95 13.03 5.45
C PHE A 118 -9.01 12.43 4.03
N ALA A 119 -8.08 12.88 3.19
CA ALA A 119 -7.96 12.46 1.78
C ALA A 119 -6.58 11.87 1.44
N GLY A 120 -5.76 11.62 2.46
CA GLY A 120 -4.42 11.04 2.31
C GLY A 120 -4.44 9.51 2.27
N LEU A 121 -3.25 8.91 2.40
CA LEU A 121 -3.06 7.47 2.47
C LEU A 121 -3.31 6.95 3.90
N ALA A 122 -4.23 6.02 4.07
CA ALA A 122 -4.46 5.29 5.31
C ALA A 122 -3.97 3.85 5.17
N VAL A 123 -2.75 3.60 5.65
CA VAL A 123 -2.04 2.34 5.41
C VAL A 123 -2.10 1.45 6.64
N LEU A 124 -2.64 0.24 6.52
CA LEU A 124 -2.66 -0.73 7.62
C LEU A 124 -1.46 -1.66 7.53
N ASP A 125 -0.59 -1.65 8.54
CA ASP A 125 0.62 -2.44 8.57
C ASP A 125 0.49 -3.64 9.52
N TRP A 126 -0.19 -4.67 9.02
CA TRP A 126 -0.52 -5.90 9.73
C TRP A 126 0.22 -7.08 9.10
N GLU A 127 1.41 -7.40 9.63
CA GLU A 127 2.33 -8.39 9.04
C GLU A 127 2.41 -9.72 9.79
N GLU A 128 1.65 -9.89 10.86
CA GLU A 128 1.89 -10.98 11.81
C GLU A 128 1.43 -12.33 11.25
N TRP A 129 0.32 -12.36 10.52
CA TRP A 129 -0.24 -13.55 9.86
C TRP A 129 -0.72 -13.24 8.44
N CYS A 130 -0.83 -14.28 7.60
CA CYS A 130 -1.46 -14.20 6.28
C CYS A 130 -2.95 -14.52 6.41
N PRO A 131 -3.87 -13.79 5.75
CA PRO A 131 -5.31 -14.08 5.82
C PRO A 131 -5.69 -15.46 5.27
N LEU A 132 -4.87 -16.03 4.37
CA LEU A 132 -5.04 -17.40 3.90
C LEU A 132 -4.15 -18.35 4.72
N TRP A 133 -4.73 -19.46 5.14
CA TRP A 133 -4.08 -20.49 5.94
C TRP A 133 -2.79 -20.99 5.29
N ALA A 134 -2.82 -21.25 3.99
CA ALA A 134 -1.66 -21.72 3.22
C ALA A 134 -0.49 -20.72 3.19
N GLY A 135 -0.75 -19.44 3.47
CA GLY A 135 0.28 -18.40 3.57
C GLY A 135 1.00 -18.34 4.92
N ASN A 136 0.56 -19.09 5.93
CA ASN A 136 1.12 -19.08 7.29
C ASN A 136 2.21 -20.14 7.48
N TRP A 137 3.28 -20.06 6.70
CA TRP A 137 4.44 -20.96 6.77
C TRP A 137 5.62 -20.35 7.56
N GLY A 138 6.69 -21.14 7.76
CA GLY A 138 7.88 -20.71 8.50
C GLY A 138 7.53 -20.27 9.92
N ARG A 139 7.93 -19.05 10.30
CA ARG A 139 7.65 -18.47 11.62
C ARG A 139 6.15 -18.27 11.89
N ARG A 140 5.31 -18.16 10.84
CA ARG A 140 3.85 -17.98 10.97
C ARG A 140 3.09 -19.30 11.20
N ARG A 141 3.76 -20.47 11.19
CA ARG A 141 3.12 -21.76 11.53
C ARG A 141 2.50 -21.77 12.93
N ILE A 142 2.99 -20.91 13.82
CA ILE A 142 2.44 -20.74 15.16
C ILE A 142 0.95 -20.37 15.15
N TYR A 143 0.46 -19.65 14.13
CA TYR A 143 -0.96 -19.31 13.97
C TYR A 143 -1.82 -20.52 13.60
N GLN A 144 -1.29 -21.42 12.77
CA GLN A 144 -1.94 -22.69 12.42
C GLN A 144 -2.04 -23.59 13.67
N ALA A 145 -0.95 -23.72 14.41
CA ALA A 145 -0.90 -24.49 15.65
C ALA A 145 -1.85 -23.93 16.73
N ALA A 146 -1.84 -22.60 16.93
CA ALA A 146 -2.74 -21.94 17.89
C ALA A 146 -4.22 -22.10 17.49
N SER A 147 -4.53 -22.01 16.20
CA SER A 147 -5.89 -22.23 15.68
C SER A 147 -6.36 -23.67 15.89
N TRP A 148 -5.48 -24.66 15.69
CA TRP A 148 -5.81 -26.05 15.95
C TRP A 148 -5.99 -26.32 17.45
N ALA A 149 -5.11 -25.80 18.31
CA ALA A 149 -5.26 -25.90 19.76
C ALA A 149 -6.52 -25.18 20.29
N TRP A 150 -6.98 -24.13 19.60
CA TRP A 150 -8.28 -23.53 19.86
C TRP A 150 -9.42 -24.48 19.44
N ALA A 151 -9.37 -25.06 18.25
CA ALA A 151 -10.41 -25.97 17.77
C ALA A 151 -10.54 -27.23 18.63
N GLN A 152 -9.43 -27.79 19.13
CA GLN A 152 -9.43 -28.92 20.07
C GLN A 152 -10.19 -28.61 21.36
N ARG A 153 -10.10 -27.37 21.85
CA ARG A 153 -10.78 -26.93 23.08
C ARG A 153 -12.25 -26.59 22.85
N VAL A 154 -12.58 -25.99 21.71
CA VAL A 154 -13.94 -25.55 21.40
C VAL A 154 -14.80 -26.70 20.85
N PHE A 155 -14.18 -27.68 20.19
CA PHE A 155 -14.86 -28.82 19.57
C PHE A 155 -14.24 -30.15 20.04
N PRO A 156 -14.30 -30.47 21.35
CA PRO A 156 -13.64 -31.64 21.91
C PRO A 156 -14.22 -32.97 21.39
N ASP A 157 -15.49 -32.97 20.99
CA ASP A 157 -16.19 -34.17 20.53
C ASP A 157 -15.96 -34.51 19.05
N LEU A 158 -15.34 -33.61 18.29
CA LEU A 158 -15.03 -33.83 16.87
C LEU A 158 -13.73 -34.63 16.69
N SER A 159 -13.63 -35.35 15.56
CA SER A 159 -12.38 -36.02 15.21
C SER A 159 -11.25 -35.02 14.96
N PRO A 160 -9.96 -35.43 15.07
CA PRO A 160 -8.83 -34.54 14.81
C PRO A 160 -8.85 -33.90 13.41
N GLN A 161 -9.36 -34.60 12.40
CA GLN A 161 -9.49 -34.08 11.04
C GLN A 161 -10.57 -32.98 10.96
N GLU A 162 -11.71 -33.18 11.60
CA GLU A 162 -12.78 -32.18 11.67
C GLU A 162 -12.37 -30.95 12.49
N GLN A 163 -11.65 -31.14 13.60
CA GLN A 163 -11.08 -30.05 14.37
C GLN A 163 -10.10 -29.21 13.53
N LEU A 164 -9.22 -29.86 12.75
CA LEU A 164 -8.32 -29.16 11.85
C LEU A 164 -9.09 -28.38 10.77
N HIS A 165 -10.16 -28.95 10.23
CA HIS A 165 -11.04 -28.27 9.29
C HIS A 165 -11.72 -27.04 9.92
N LYS A 166 -12.22 -27.15 11.16
CA LYS A 166 -12.78 -26.02 11.93
C LYS A 166 -11.73 -24.95 12.22
N ALA A 167 -10.49 -25.34 12.54
CA ALA A 167 -9.39 -24.40 12.74
C ALA A 167 -9.06 -23.61 11.47
N HIS A 168 -8.97 -24.30 10.33
CA HIS A 168 -8.71 -23.68 9.03
C HIS A 168 -9.83 -22.74 8.61
N ALA A 169 -11.07 -23.24 8.56
CA ALA A 169 -12.23 -22.44 8.14
C ALA A 169 -12.47 -21.25 9.07
N GLY A 170 -12.40 -21.45 10.39
CA GLY A 170 -12.57 -20.39 11.37
C GLY A 170 -11.50 -19.30 11.25
N PHE A 171 -10.23 -19.69 11.06
CA PHE A 171 -9.14 -18.74 10.87
C PHE A 171 -9.36 -17.87 9.64
N GLU A 172 -9.61 -18.45 8.47
CA GLU A 172 -9.74 -17.68 7.22
C GLU A 172 -11.01 -16.82 7.22
N GLN A 173 -12.13 -17.32 7.75
CA GLN A 173 -13.37 -16.55 7.86
C GLN A 173 -13.18 -15.32 8.76
N ALA A 174 -12.58 -15.50 9.94
CA ALA A 174 -12.35 -14.41 10.87
C ALA A 174 -11.26 -13.44 10.38
N ALA A 175 -10.20 -13.94 9.73
CA ALA A 175 -9.16 -13.12 9.13
C ALA A 175 -9.74 -12.22 8.03
N ARG A 176 -10.60 -12.77 7.17
CA ARG A 176 -11.33 -12.02 6.15
C ARG A 176 -12.20 -10.95 6.80
N ALA A 177 -13.06 -11.32 7.76
CA ALA A 177 -13.96 -10.36 8.41
C ALA A 177 -13.20 -9.20 9.06
N LEU A 178 -12.13 -9.50 9.81
CA LEU A 178 -11.28 -8.46 10.43
C LEU A 178 -10.67 -7.51 9.40
N MET A 179 -10.09 -8.03 8.32
CA MET A 179 -9.42 -7.19 7.32
C MET A 179 -10.41 -6.41 6.45
N GLU A 180 -11.45 -7.10 5.95
CA GLU A 180 -12.45 -6.54 5.03
C GLU A 180 -13.31 -5.46 5.74
N ASP A 181 -13.82 -5.76 6.93
CA ASP A 181 -14.72 -4.83 7.63
C ASP A 181 -13.96 -3.64 8.22
N THR A 182 -12.67 -3.79 8.54
CA THR A 182 -11.84 -2.64 8.95
C THR A 182 -11.61 -1.67 7.79
N LEU A 183 -11.37 -2.17 6.56
CA LEU A 183 -11.24 -1.31 5.38
C LEU A 183 -12.57 -0.61 5.05
N ARG A 184 -13.70 -1.34 5.14
CA ARG A 184 -15.04 -0.77 4.95
C ARG A 184 -15.36 0.30 5.98
N LEU A 185 -15.05 0.05 7.26
CA LEU A 185 -15.21 1.03 8.32
C LEU A 185 -14.36 2.28 8.07
N GLY A 186 -13.10 2.10 7.68
CA GLY A 186 -12.20 3.20 7.32
C GLY A 186 -12.79 4.09 6.24
N GLN A 187 -13.26 3.50 5.14
CA GLN A 187 -13.89 4.23 4.03
C GLN A 187 -15.23 4.85 4.41
N ALA A 188 -16.04 4.20 5.24
CA ALA A 188 -17.30 4.78 5.72
C ALA A 188 -17.07 6.04 6.57
N LEU A 189 -16.01 6.05 7.37
CA LEU A 189 -15.67 7.18 8.25
C LEU A 189 -14.85 8.27 7.55
N GLN A 190 -14.01 7.90 6.59
CA GLN A 190 -13.14 8.79 5.82
C GLN A 190 -13.20 8.40 4.33
N PRO A 191 -14.29 8.77 3.62
CA PRO A 191 -14.58 8.31 2.26
C PRO A 191 -13.61 8.83 1.19
N HIS A 192 -12.86 9.89 1.49
CA HIS A 192 -11.83 10.41 0.59
C HIS A 192 -10.44 9.80 0.86
N GLY A 193 -10.29 9.03 1.95
CA GLY A 193 -9.04 8.38 2.29
C GLY A 193 -8.73 7.20 1.36
N LEU A 194 -7.44 7.02 1.07
CA LEU A 194 -6.93 5.88 0.30
C LEU A 194 -6.49 4.77 1.26
N TRP A 195 -7.37 3.79 1.46
CA TRP A 195 -7.26 2.70 2.42
C TRP A 195 -6.73 1.42 1.77
N GLY A 196 -5.80 0.76 2.46
CA GLY A 196 -5.23 -0.50 2.01
C GLY A 196 -4.19 -1.04 2.99
N PHE A 197 -3.81 -2.30 2.79
CA PHE A 197 -2.79 -2.95 3.61
C PHE A 197 -1.41 -2.80 2.99
N TYR A 198 -0.43 -2.43 3.81
CA TYR A 198 0.98 -2.49 3.43
C TYR A 198 1.35 -3.91 2.99
N HIS A 199 2.30 -4.01 2.06
CA HIS A 199 2.83 -5.25 1.47
C HIS A 199 1.93 -5.96 0.47
N PHE A 200 0.64 -5.60 0.37
CA PHE A 200 -0.29 -6.28 -0.52
C PHE A 200 -0.45 -5.57 -1.89
N PRO A 201 -0.49 -6.34 -2.99
CA PRO A 201 -0.31 -7.79 -3.07
C PRO A 201 1.17 -8.23 -2.92
N ALA A 202 1.37 -9.46 -2.46
CA ALA A 202 2.69 -10.07 -2.39
C ALA A 202 3.00 -10.87 -3.66
N CYS A 203 4.20 -10.68 -4.22
CA CYS A 203 4.63 -11.36 -5.46
C CYS A 203 5.40 -12.68 -5.20
N GLY A 204 6.03 -12.83 -4.03
CA GLY A 204 6.82 -14.04 -3.71
C GLY A 204 8.12 -14.19 -4.50
N ASN A 205 8.60 -13.13 -5.15
CA ASN A 205 9.84 -13.09 -5.94
C ASN A 205 11.08 -12.71 -5.11
N GLY A 206 11.23 -13.28 -3.91
CA GLY A 206 12.37 -12.98 -3.04
C GLY A 206 13.71 -13.49 -3.59
N TRP A 207 14.80 -12.82 -3.25
CA TRP A 207 16.16 -13.30 -3.55
C TRP A 207 16.61 -14.32 -2.50
N HIS A 208 17.08 -15.48 -2.96
CA HIS A 208 17.52 -16.59 -2.10
C HIS A 208 18.97 -17.05 -2.40
N GLY A 209 19.76 -16.25 -3.12
CA GLY A 209 21.20 -16.47 -3.32
C GLY A 209 21.60 -17.37 -4.50
N MET A 210 20.64 -17.93 -5.26
CA MET A 210 20.92 -18.71 -6.46
C MET A 210 20.55 -17.92 -7.72
N ALA A 211 21.56 -17.52 -8.49
CA ALA A 211 21.42 -16.64 -9.65
C ALA A 211 20.89 -17.34 -10.92
N SER A 212 21.19 -18.63 -11.10
CA SER A 212 21.05 -19.30 -12.41
C SER A 212 19.64 -19.28 -13.00
N ASN A 213 18.59 -19.11 -12.18
CA ASN A 213 17.18 -19.10 -12.62
C ASN A 213 16.37 -17.91 -12.08
N TYR A 214 17.02 -16.85 -11.57
CA TYR A 214 16.26 -15.72 -11.04
C TYR A 214 15.78 -14.79 -12.15
N THR A 215 14.47 -14.78 -12.38
CA THR A 215 13.82 -13.95 -13.42
C THR A 215 13.08 -12.74 -12.85
N GLY A 216 12.91 -12.68 -11.53
CA GLY A 216 12.08 -11.69 -10.85
C GLY A 216 10.58 -11.94 -10.92
N HIS A 217 10.09 -12.90 -11.73
CA HIS A 217 8.66 -13.21 -11.83
C HIS A 217 8.04 -13.59 -10.47
N CYS A 218 6.77 -13.23 -10.30
CA CYS A 218 6.02 -13.66 -9.14
C CYS A 218 5.89 -15.18 -9.09
N HIS A 219 6.00 -15.73 -7.89
CA HIS A 219 5.84 -17.16 -7.67
C HIS A 219 4.37 -17.56 -8.00
N PRO A 220 4.10 -18.64 -8.76
CA PRO A 220 2.74 -19.02 -9.13
C PRO A 220 1.77 -19.18 -7.95
N ALA A 221 2.25 -19.77 -6.85
CA ALA A 221 1.47 -19.87 -5.61
C ALA A 221 1.10 -18.51 -4.99
N ALA A 222 1.91 -17.46 -5.19
CA ALA A 222 1.57 -16.10 -4.75
C ALA A 222 0.45 -15.51 -5.62
N LEU A 223 0.55 -15.66 -6.95
CA LEU A 223 -0.50 -15.25 -7.88
C LEU A 223 -1.84 -15.92 -7.57
N ALA A 224 -1.82 -17.24 -7.34
CA ALA A 224 -3.02 -18.01 -6.99
C ALA A 224 -3.65 -17.53 -5.68
N ARG A 225 -2.85 -17.27 -4.64
CA ARG A 225 -3.32 -16.69 -3.38
C ARG A 225 -3.91 -15.29 -3.59
N ASN A 226 -3.26 -14.44 -4.37
CA ASN A 226 -3.76 -13.10 -4.65
C ASN A 226 -5.10 -13.15 -5.40
N THR A 227 -5.31 -14.12 -6.29
CA THR A 227 -6.63 -14.34 -6.92
C THR A 227 -7.70 -14.73 -5.90
N GLN A 228 -7.37 -15.56 -4.90
CA GLN A 228 -8.30 -15.90 -3.81
C GLN A 228 -8.64 -14.70 -2.92
N LEU A 229 -7.74 -13.74 -2.79
CA LEU A 229 -7.92 -12.49 -2.03
C LEU A 229 -8.74 -11.42 -2.76
N HIS A 230 -9.56 -11.78 -3.76
CA HIS A 230 -10.43 -10.85 -4.49
C HIS A 230 -11.24 -9.91 -3.58
N TRP A 231 -11.71 -10.40 -2.43
CA TRP A 231 -12.44 -9.63 -1.43
C TRP A 231 -11.61 -8.50 -0.80
N LEU A 232 -10.29 -8.69 -0.68
CA LEU A 232 -9.38 -7.68 -0.13
C LEU A 232 -9.20 -6.52 -1.11
N TRP A 233 -9.09 -6.83 -2.40
CA TRP A 233 -8.95 -5.83 -3.47
C TRP A 233 -10.24 -5.03 -3.62
N ALA A 234 -11.39 -5.72 -3.66
CA ALA A 234 -12.69 -5.08 -3.75
C ALA A 234 -12.99 -4.16 -2.56
N ALA A 235 -12.49 -4.50 -1.36
CA ALA A 235 -12.65 -3.68 -0.16
C ALA A 235 -11.58 -2.58 -0.01
N SER A 236 -10.52 -2.55 -0.83
CA SER A 236 -9.47 -1.53 -0.76
C SER A 236 -9.81 -0.33 -1.64
N SER A 237 -9.26 0.85 -1.31
CA SER A 237 -9.29 2.03 -2.19
C SER A 237 -7.89 2.43 -2.72
N ALA A 238 -6.82 1.76 -2.27
CA ALA A 238 -5.48 1.82 -2.85
C ALA A 238 -4.69 0.53 -2.57
N LEU A 239 -3.63 0.27 -3.35
CA LEU A 239 -2.72 -0.86 -3.14
C LEU A 239 -1.32 -0.37 -2.76
N PHE A 240 -0.69 -1.06 -1.80
CA PHE A 240 0.59 -0.67 -1.20
C PHE A 240 1.64 -1.80 -1.26
N PRO A 241 2.04 -2.26 -2.47
CA PRO A 241 3.07 -3.28 -2.59
C PRO A 241 4.41 -2.75 -2.08
N SER A 242 5.11 -3.54 -1.24
CA SER A 242 6.49 -3.22 -0.85
C SER A 242 7.44 -3.61 -1.97
N ILE A 243 8.31 -2.72 -2.42
CA ILE A 243 9.36 -2.97 -3.43
C ILE A 243 10.77 -2.85 -2.84
N TYR A 244 10.92 -3.05 -1.53
CA TYR A 244 12.22 -3.00 -0.87
C TYR A 244 13.18 -4.04 -1.47
N LEU A 245 14.34 -3.57 -1.95
CA LEU A 245 15.36 -4.43 -2.53
C LEU A 245 15.83 -5.47 -1.49
N PRO A 246 15.78 -6.77 -1.82
CA PRO A 246 16.28 -7.81 -0.94
C PRO A 246 17.79 -7.67 -0.67
N PRO A 247 18.26 -8.02 0.54
CA PRO A 247 19.69 -8.12 0.83
C PRO A 247 20.44 -8.90 -0.24
N ARG A 248 21.55 -8.35 -0.75
CA ARG A 248 22.45 -8.99 -1.73
C ARG A 248 21.80 -9.34 -3.08
N LEU A 249 20.65 -8.77 -3.44
CA LEU A 249 20.13 -8.90 -4.80
C LEU A 249 21.08 -8.16 -5.76
N PRO A 250 21.65 -8.83 -6.78
CA PRO A 250 22.49 -8.17 -7.77
C PRO A 250 21.77 -7.04 -8.53
N PRO A 251 22.43 -5.90 -8.81
CA PRO A 251 21.82 -4.76 -9.50
C PRO A 251 21.11 -5.10 -10.80
N ILE A 252 21.62 -6.05 -11.59
CA ILE A 252 21.00 -6.53 -12.84
C ILE A 252 19.56 -7.04 -12.67
N TYR A 253 19.16 -7.38 -11.46
CA TYR A 253 17.85 -7.94 -11.15
C TYR A 253 16.92 -6.97 -10.41
N HIS A 254 17.37 -5.76 -10.06
CA HIS A 254 16.54 -4.82 -9.29
C HIS A 254 15.31 -4.41 -10.08
N GLN A 255 15.49 -4.03 -11.34
CA GLN A 255 14.37 -3.68 -12.21
C GLN A 255 13.35 -4.81 -12.33
N ALA A 256 13.79 -6.04 -12.65
CA ALA A 256 12.89 -7.18 -12.78
C ALA A 256 12.14 -7.47 -11.47
N PHE A 257 12.84 -7.40 -10.33
CA PHE A 257 12.23 -7.57 -9.01
C PHE A 257 11.11 -6.55 -8.74
N VAL A 258 11.36 -5.27 -8.99
CA VAL A 258 10.39 -4.19 -8.76
C VAL A 258 9.23 -4.30 -9.75
N ARG A 259 9.54 -4.49 -11.03
CA ARG A 259 8.58 -4.57 -12.12
C ARG A 259 7.49 -5.61 -11.86
N TYR A 260 7.86 -6.87 -11.61
CA TYR A 260 6.87 -7.93 -11.44
C TYR A 260 5.99 -7.76 -10.19
N ARG A 261 6.50 -7.09 -9.15
CA ARG A 261 5.68 -6.74 -7.97
C ARG A 261 4.61 -5.73 -8.29
N LEU A 262 4.94 -4.76 -9.15
CA LEU A 262 4.00 -3.73 -9.59
C LEU A 262 3.04 -4.24 -10.65
N GLU A 263 3.49 -5.07 -11.59
CA GLU A 263 2.61 -5.75 -12.54
C GLU A 263 1.55 -6.59 -11.79
N GLU A 264 1.94 -7.29 -10.73
CA GLU A 264 0.97 -8.03 -9.90
C GLU A 264 -0.01 -7.10 -9.17
N ALA A 265 0.46 -5.96 -8.67
CA ALA A 265 -0.41 -4.93 -8.11
C ALA A 265 -1.44 -4.43 -9.13
N PHE A 266 -1.02 -4.14 -10.36
CA PHE A 266 -1.92 -3.72 -11.42
C PHE A 266 -2.88 -4.82 -11.88
N ARG A 267 -2.44 -6.09 -11.90
CA ARG A 267 -3.30 -7.23 -12.24
C ARG A 267 -4.49 -7.32 -11.29
N VAL A 268 -4.28 -7.11 -9.99
CA VAL A 268 -5.36 -7.19 -8.99
C VAL A 268 -6.11 -5.87 -8.78
N ALA A 269 -5.55 -4.73 -9.21
CA ALA A 269 -6.12 -3.39 -9.00
C ALA A 269 -7.51 -3.20 -9.63
N SER A 270 -7.88 -3.97 -10.64
CA SER A 270 -9.19 -3.87 -11.30
C SER A 270 -10.26 -4.79 -10.70
N VAL A 271 -9.89 -5.64 -9.73
CA VAL A 271 -10.81 -6.63 -9.16
C VAL A 271 -11.82 -5.94 -8.24
N GLY A 272 -13.09 -5.97 -8.63
CA GLY A 272 -14.19 -5.37 -7.85
C GLY A 272 -14.37 -3.86 -8.08
N HIS A 273 -13.67 -3.27 -9.06
CA HIS A 273 -13.71 -1.84 -9.33
C HIS A 273 -13.93 -1.53 -10.82
N PRO A 274 -14.70 -0.48 -11.18
CA PRO A 274 -14.87 -0.07 -12.57
C PRO A 274 -13.60 0.54 -13.18
N HIS A 275 -12.70 1.03 -12.34
CA HIS A 275 -11.40 1.58 -12.71
C HIS A 275 -10.32 0.98 -11.82
N PRO A 276 -9.09 0.76 -12.33
CA PRO A 276 -8.00 0.22 -11.51
C PRO A 276 -7.71 1.11 -10.29
N LEU A 277 -7.56 0.48 -9.13
CA LEU A 277 -7.11 1.15 -7.91
C LEU A 277 -5.75 1.86 -8.10
N PRO A 278 -5.53 3.01 -7.43
CA PRO A 278 -4.21 3.62 -7.41
C PRO A 278 -3.20 2.70 -6.70
N VAL A 279 -2.06 2.49 -7.35
CA VAL A 279 -0.93 1.72 -6.81
C VAL A 279 0.13 2.69 -6.30
N LEU A 280 0.52 2.57 -5.03
CA LEU A 280 1.58 3.36 -4.42
C LEU A 280 2.63 2.43 -3.81
N ALA A 281 3.81 2.36 -4.44
CA ALA A 281 4.83 1.40 -4.06
C ALA A 281 5.58 1.87 -2.81
N TYR A 282 5.68 1.01 -1.80
CA TYR A 282 6.53 1.27 -0.64
C TYR A 282 8.00 0.99 -0.99
N ALA A 283 8.84 2.03 -0.93
CA ALA A 283 10.27 1.97 -1.19
C ALA A 283 11.09 2.40 0.03
N ARG A 284 12.30 1.86 0.18
CA ARG A 284 13.30 2.32 1.16
C ARG A 284 14.31 3.21 0.45
N LEU A 285 14.94 4.11 1.21
CA LEU A 285 16.10 4.89 0.74
C LEU A 285 17.43 4.16 0.88
N THR A 286 17.46 3.00 1.55
CA THR A 286 18.70 2.29 1.87
C THR A 286 18.64 0.80 1.55
N HIS A 287 19.80 0.24 1.21
CA HIS A 287 20.00 -1.20 1.11
C HIS A 287 19.89 -1.86 2.48
N ARG A 288 18.95 -2.81 2.63
CA ARG A 288 18.69 -3.49 3.92
C ARG A 288 19.90 -4.19 4.52
N SER A 289 20.86 -4.63 3.70
CA SER A 289 22.06 -5.35 4.16
C SER A 289 23.16 -4.44 4.71
N SER A 290 23.26 -3.21 4.22
CA SER A 290 24.39 -2.32 4.50
C SER A 290 24.00 -1.01 5.16
N GLY A 291 22.72 -0.63 5.14
CA GLY A 291 22.25 0.69 5.57
C GLY A 291 22.65 1.82 4.63
N ARG A 292 23.44 1.55 3.58
CA ARG A 292 23.86 2.56 2.59
C ARG A 292 22.67 3.05 1.79
N PHE A 293 22.64 4.34 1.52
CA PHE A 293 21.66 4.94 0.63
C PHE A 293 21.71 4.31 -0.78
N LEU A 294 20.54 4.24 -1.42
CA LEU A 294 20.38 3.79 -2.79
C LEU A 294 21.10 4.75 -3.75
N SER A 295 21.86 4.21 -4.71
CA SER A 295 22.48 5.02 -5.75
C SER A 295 21.43 5.60 -6.71
N GLN A 296 21.83 6.51 -7.59
CA GLN A 296 20.93 6.98 -8.65
C GLN A 296 20.42 5.81 -9.53
N ASP A 297 21.27 4.84 -9.85
CA ASP A 297 20.87 3.64 -10.63
C ASP A 297 19.84 2.79 -9.88
N ASP A 298 20.00 2.64 -8.56
CA ASP A 298 18.99 1.97 -7.72
C ASP A 298 17.66 2.73 -7.73
N LEU A 299 17.69 4.08 -7.72
CA LEU A 299 16.49 4.92 -7.80
C LEU A 299 15.77 4.80 -9.15
N VAL A 300 16.54 4.70 -10.25
CA VAL A 300 16.00 4.38 -11.58
C VAL A 300 15.27 3.04 -11.57
N GLN A 301 15.91 2.02 -10.99
CA GLN A 301 15.37 0.66 -10.95
C GLN A 301 14.27 0.44 -9.89
N THR A 302 13.95 1.45 -9.09
CA THR A 302 12.88 1.40 -8.07
C THR A 302 11.78 2.43 -8.37
N ILE A 303 12.05 3.71 -8.12
CA ILE A 303 11.13 4.82 -8.35
C ILE A 303 10.87 5.00 -9.85
N GLY A 304 11.92 4.90 -10.68
CA GLY A 304 11.77 5.01 -12.14
C GLY A 304 10.87 3.94 -12.73
N VAL A 305 11.07 2.68 -12.35
CA VAL A 305 10.19 1.56 -12.74
C VAL A 305 8.75 1.80 -12.28
N SER A 306 8.56 2.35 -11.08
CA SER A 306 7.23 2.67 -10.56
C SER A 306 6.51 3.70 -11.42
N ALA A 307 7.19 4.80 -11.77
CA ALA A 307 6.65 5.81 -12.66
C ALA A 307 6.39 5.24 -14.07
N ALA A 308 7.32 4.47 -14.61
CA ALA A 308 7.23 3.93 -15.96
C ALA A 308 6.10 2.89 -16.14
N LEU A 309 5.68 2.20 -15.08
CA LEU A 309 4.50 1.33 -15.10
C LEU A 309 3.17 2.08 -14.86
N GLY A 310 3.21 3.39 -14.67
CA GLY A 310 2.04 4.22 -14.42
C GLY A 310 1.49 4.09 -13.00
N ALA A 311 2.34 3.84 -11.99
CA ALA A 311 1.93 3.90 -10.58
C ALA A 311 1.45 5.32 -10.22
N ALA A 312 0.56 5.41 -9.24
CA ALA A 312 0.12 6.72 -8.74
C ALA A 312 1.24 7.41 -7.94
N GLY A 313 2.17 6.63 -7.40
CA GLY A 313 3.31 7.17 -6.68
C GLY A 313 4.16 6.14 -5.98
N VAL A 314 5.06 6.64 -5.14
CA VAL A 314 5.87 5.86 -4.21
C VAL A 314 5.78 6.45 -2.81
N VAL A 315 5.79 5.58 -1.80
CA VAL A 315 5.91 5.94 -0.40
C VAL A 315 7.32 5.60 0.06
N LEU A 316 8.09 6.64 0.41
CA LEU A 316 9.43 6.51 0.95
C LEU A 316 9.32 6.24 2.45
N TRP A 317 9.64 5.02 2.86
CA TRP A 317 9.56 4.59 4.25
C TRP A 317 10.95 4.40 4.84
N GLY A 318 11.06 4.67 6.14
CA GLY A 318 12.24 4.43 6.94
C GLY A 318 11.88 4.45 8.43
N ASP A 319 12.80 3.96 9.25
CA ASP A 319 12.63 3.94 10.70
C ASP A 319 13.35 5.13 11.37
N LEU A 320 13.38 5.13 12.71
CA LEU A 320 13.95 6.21 13.49
C LEU A 320 15.47 6.38 13.33
N SER A 321 16.18 5.42 12.71
CA SER A 321 17.64 5.52 12.52
C SER A 321 18.03 6.78 11.76
N PHE A 322 17.22 7.16 10.76
CA PHE A 322 17.40 8.36 9.91
C PHE A 322 17.35 9.70 10.65
N SER A 323 16.96 9.69 11.93
CA SER A 323 16.92 10.90 12.76
C SER A 323 17.37 10.64 14.20
N SER A 324 18.27 9.66 14.35
CA SER A 324 18.77 9.23 15.65
C SER A 324 19.85 10.15 16.23
N SER A 325 20.58 10.86 15.37
CA SER A 325 21.62 11.84 15.72
C SER A 325 21.61 13.03 14.76
N GLU A 326 22.33 14.10 15.12
CA GLU A 326 22.58 15.23 14.21
C GLU A 326 23.33 14.77 12.95
N GLU A 327 24.30 13.88 13.10
CA GLU A 327 25.08 13.33 11.98
C GLU A 327 24.20 12.56 10.98
N GLU A 328 23.33 11.66 11.45
CA GLU A 328 22.39 10.92 10.58
C GLU A 328 21.42 11.85 9.85
N CYS A 329 21.03 12.95 10.50
CA CYS A 329 20.20 13.97 9.86
C CYS A 329 20.93 14.74 8.76
N TRP A 330 22.22 15.04 8.93
CA TRP A 330 23.04 15.64 7.87
C TRP A 330 23.32 14.65 6.73
N HIS A 331 23.62 13.38 7.03
CA HIS A 331 23.73 12.34 5.99
C HIS A 331 22.45 12.21 5.17
N LEU A 332 21.30 12.25 5.83
CA LEU A 332 20.01 12.25 5.14
C LEU A 332 19.79 13.51 4.31
N HIS A 333 20.09 14.69 4.86
CA HIS A 333 20.01 15.95 4.14
C HIS A 333 20.85 15.93 2.86
N ASP A 334 22.10 15.49 2.96
CA ASP A 334 23.03 15.49 1.84
C ASP A 334 22.60 14.48 0.77
N TYR A 335 22.07 13.33 1.17
CA TYR A 335 21.47 12.38 0.22
C TYR A 335 20.23 12.95 -0.47
N LEU A 336 19.37 13.68 0.26
CA LEU A 336 18.20 14.35 -0.31
C LEU A 336 18.60 15.39 -1.35
N VAL A 337 19.57 16.25 -1.04
CA VAL A 337 19.97 17.33 -1.95
C VAL A 337 20.83 16.82 -3.11
N GLY A 338 21.74 15.88 -2.84
CA GLY A 338 22.73 15.42 -3.81
C GLY A 338 22.28 14.28 -4.71
N THR A 339 21.27 13.49 -4.34
CA THR A 339 20.89 12.29 -5.11
C THR A 339 19.38 12.12 -5.26
N LEU A 340 18.64 12.01 -4.16
CA LEU A 340 17.21 11.69 -4.24
C LEU A 340 16.40 12.84 -4.86
N GLY A 341 16.61 14.06 -4.39
CA GLY A 341 15.87 15.25 -4.80
C GLY A 341 15.97 15.56 -6.29
N PRO A 342 17.17 15.67 -6.87
CA PRO A 342 17.34 15.86 -8.31
C PRO A 342 16.62 14.78 -9.13
N TYR A 343 16.69 13.52 -8.68
CA TYR A 343 16.03 12.41 -9.36
C TYR A 343 14.49 12.49 -9.25
N VAL A 344 13.95 12.81 -8.06
CA VAL A 344 12.51 12.99 -7.84
C VAL A 344 11.97 14.13 -8.70
N ILE A 345 12.66 15.27 -8.77
CA ILE A 345 12.26 16.40 -9.62
C ILE A 345 12.22 15.97 -11.08
N ASN A 346 13.24 15.23 -11.55
CA ASN A 346 13.31 14.76 -12.92
C ASN A 346 12.10 13.85 -13.27
N VAL A 347 11.90 12.77 -12.50
CA VAL A 347 10.85 11.78 -12.81
C VAL A 347 9.44 12.34 -12.68
N THR A 348 9.19 13.23 -11.70
CA THR A 348 7.87 13.83 -11.51
C THR A 348 7.53 14.84 -12.61
N LYS A 349 8.48 15.69 -13.01
CA LYS A 349 8.31 16.61 -14.15
C LYS A 349 8.12 15.87 -15.46
N ALA A 350 8.89 14.81 -15.69
CA ALA A 350 8.73 13.95 -16.86
C ALA A 350 7.35 13.29 -16.90
N ALA A 351 6.85 12.78 -15.78
CA ALA A 351 5.51 12.21 -15.69
C ALA A 351 4.40 13.23 -16.00
N ILE A 352 4.52 14.48 -15.51
CA ILE A 352 3.60 15.58 -15.82
C ILE A 352 3.62 15.90 -17.32
N ALA A 353 4.81 16.15 -17.87
CA ALA A 353 4.97 16.49 -19.28
C ALA A 353 4.44 15.36 -20.19
N CYS A 354 4.72 14.10 -19.86
CA CYS A 354 4.21 12.96 -20.62
C CYS A 354 2.69 12.87 -20.56
N SER A 355 2.10 13.05 -19.36
CA SER A 355 0.64 13.07 -19.19
C SER A 355 -0.02 14.11 -20.09
N HIS A 356 0.51 15.33 -20.15
CA HIS A 356 -0.02 16.37 -21.04
C HIS A 356 0.19 16.07 -22.52
N GLN A 357 1.40 15.67 -22.92
CA GLN A 357 1.75 15.47 -24.33
C GLN A 357 1.11 14.24 -24.96
N ARG A 358 1.02 13.13 -24.22
CA ARG A 358 0.54 11.84 -24.72
C ARG A 358 -0.89 11.52 -24.31
N CYS A 359 -1.29 11.96 -23.11
CA CYS A 359 -2.55 11.56 -22.48
C CYS A 359 -3.50 12.74 -22.22
N HIS A 360 -3.26 13.90 -22.84
CA HIS A 360 -4.09 15.12 -22.72
C HIS A 360 -4.28 15.62 -21.29
N GLY A 361 -3.39 15.26 -20.38
CA GLY A 361 -3.54 15.53 -18.95
C GLY A 361 -4.60 14.66 -18.27
N HIS A 362 -5.22 13.72 -18.98
CA HIS A 362 -6.33 12.88 -18.52
C HIS A 362 -5.92 11.43 -18.26
N GLY A 363 -4.62 11.16 -18.20
CA GLY A 363 -4.10 9.85 -17.84
C GLY A 363 -2.61 9.87 -17.49
N ARG A 364 -2.12 8.74 -17.00
CA ARG A 364 -0.70 8.50 -16.74
C ARG A 364 -0.05 7.82 -17.95
N CYS A 365 1.17 8.21 -18.26
CA CYS A 365 2.00 7.41 -19.16
C CYS A 365 2.44 6.11 -18.47
N ALA A 366 2.36 5.00 -19.19
CA ALA A 366 2.84 3.69 -18.75
C ALA A 366 3.48 2.95 -19.92
N TRP A 367 4.39 2.00 -19.66
CA TRP A 367 4.99 1.17 -20.72
C TRP A 367 3.94 0.48 -21.61
N GLN A 368 4.21 0.48 -22.92
CA GLN A 368 3.48 -0.30 -23.92
C GLN A 368 3.82 -1.79 -23.82
N ASP A 369 3.24 -2.47 -22.83
CA ASP A 369 3.48 -3.89 -22.53
C ASP A 369 4.95 -4.31 -22.41
N GLY A 370 5.17 -5.55 -21.94
CA GLY A 370 6.32 -5.96 -21.14
C GLY A 370 7.73 -5.98 -21.74
N GLY A 371 8.03 -5.26 -22.81
CA GLY A 371 9.31 -5.33 -23.55
C GLY A 371 10.31 -4.20 -23.32
N GLN A 372 9.94 -3.08 -22.71
CA GLN A 372 10.74 -1.86 -22.78
C GLN A 372 11.54 -1.57 -21.50
N LEU A 373 12.49 -2.45 -21.20
CA LEU A 373 13.33 -2.37 -20.00
C LEU A 373 14.21 -1.11 -19.96
N GLU A 374 14.54 -0.50 -21.09
CA GLU A 374 15.47 0.65 -21.13
C GLU A 374 14.77 2.01 -21.14
N ALA A 375 13.44 2.06 -21.29
CA ALA A 375 12.70 3.32 -21.42
C ALA A 375 12.23 3.81 -20.04
N PHE A 376 12.66 4.99 -19.60
CA PHE A 376 12.17 5.58 -18.35
C PHE A 376 11.52 6.95 -18.60
N LEU A 377 10.61 7.34 -17.69
CA LEU A 377 10.04 8.69 -17.67
C LEU A 377 11.04 9.65 -17.04
N HIS A 378 12.05 10.04 -17.81
CA HIS A 378 13.01 11.08 -17.44
C HIS A 378 12.98 12.22 -18.46
N LEU A 379 13.38 13.42 -18.01
CA LEU A 379 13.68 14.55 -18.88
C LEU A 379 14.99 14.31 -19.62
N GLN A 380 15.14 14.95 -20.78
CA GLN A 380 16.40 14.98 -21.52
C GLN A 380 17.47 15.77 -20.74
N SER A 381 18.73 15.68 -21.16
CA SER A 381 19.87 16.32 -20.49
C SER A 381 19.78 17.85 -20.45
N ASP A 382 19.09 18.46 -21.42
CA ASP A 382 18.79 19.89 -21.49
C ASP A 382 17.52 20.29 -20.70
N GLY A 383 16.87 19.33 -20.05
CA GLY A 383 15.63 19.52 -19.30
C GLY A 383 14.36 19.49 -20.15
N SER A 384 14.46 19.24 -21.46
CA SER A 384 13.31 19.15 -22.34
C SER A 384 12.54 17.82 -22.17
N PRO A 385 11.22 17.80 -22.49
CA PRO A 385 10.44 16.57 -22.54
C PRO A 385 11.01 15.56 -23.55
N GLY A 386 10.98 14.28 -23.22
CA GLY A 386 11.33 13.20 -24.15
C GLY A 386 10.19 12.90 -25.13
N ALA A 387 10.48 12.19 -26.21
CA ALA A 387 9.43 11.75 -27.14
C ALA A 387 8.47 10.75 -26.48
N TRP A 388 8.97 9.86 -25.61
CA TRP A 388 8.17 8.83 -24.90
C TRP A 388 7.27 7.98 -25.82
N GLU A 389 7.76 7.63 -27.01
CA GLU A 389 7.05 6.79 -27.99
C GLU A 389 6.71 5.39 -27.46
N SER A 390 7.54 4.92 -26.54
CA SER A 390 7.40 3.71 -25.75
C SER A 390 6.23 3.71 -24.75
N PHE A 391 5.54 4.84 -24.55
CA PHE A 391 4.51 4.96 -23.53
C PHE A 391 3.10 4.97 -24.11
N SER A 392 2.17 4.29 -23.44
CA SER A 392 0.72 4.35 -23.65
C SER A 392 0.06 5.06 -22.47
N CYS A 393 -1.23 5.35 -22.60
CA CYS A 393 -1.97 6.06 -21.57
C CYS A 393 -2.84 5.12 -20.73
N ARG A 394 -2.73 5.29 -19.41
CA ARG A 394 -3.67 4.75 -18.41
C ARG A 394 -4.57 5.89 -17.94
N CYS A 395 -5.79 5.94 -18.46
CA CYS A 395 -6.70 7.06 -18.24
C CYS A 395 -7.20 7.13 -16.80
N TYR A 396 -7.40 8.36 -16.33
CA TYR A 396 -8.05 8.63 -15.05
C TYR A 396 -9.54 8.27 -15.12
N PRO A 397 -10.19 8.04 -13.97
CA PRO A 397 -11.64 7.86 -13.91
C PRO A 397 -12.36 8.97 -14.67
N GLY A 398 -13.34 8.60 -15.48
CA GLY A 398 -14.09 9.52 -16.35
C GLY A 398 -13.48 9.75 -17.74
N TRP A 399 -12.32 9.16 -18.04
CA TRP A 399 -11.66 9.30 -19.34
C TRP A 399 -11.33 7.95 -19.99
N ALA A 400 -11.25 7.93 -21.32
CA ALA A 400 -11.03 6.75 -22.14
C ALA A 400 -10.36 7.05 -23.48
N GLY A 401 -10.13 5.99 -24.25
CA GLY A 401 -9.42 6.01 -25.51
C GLY A 401 -7.90 5.84 -25.32
N PRO A 402 -7.16 5.65 -26.42
CA PRO A 402 -5.72 5.40 -26.38
C PRO A 402 -4.88 6.57 -25.84
N THR A 403 -5.43 7.79 -25.87
CA THR A 403 -4.78 9.05 -25.46
C THR A 403 -5.60 9.80 -24.41
N CYS A 404 -6.62 9.16 -23.82
CA CYS A 404 -7.48 9.72 -22.77
C CYS A 404 -8.26 11.00 -23.15
N GLN A 405 -8.58 11.20 -24.43
CA GLN A 405 -9.38 12.34 -24.88
C GLN A 405 -10.89 12.14 -24.73
N GLU A 406 -11.36 10.89 -24.65
CA GLU A 406 -12.79 10.59 -24.69
C GLU A 406 -13.38 10.61 -23.29
N PRO A 407 -14.39 11.43 -23.00
CA PRO A 407 -15.12 11.35 -21.74
C PRO A 407 -15.87 10.02 -21.66
N ARG A 408 -15.70 9.29 -20.55
CA ARG A 408 -16.49 8.09 -20.25
C ARG A 408 -17.77 8.50 -19.51
N PRO A 409 -18.96 8.20 -20.03
CA PRO A 409 -20.19 8.42 -19.27
C PRO A 409 -20.18 7.56 -18.01
N GLU A 410 -20.48 8.16 -16.85
CA GLU A 410 -20.64 7.39 -15.61
C GLU A 410 -21.73 6.34 -15.78
N PRO A 411 -21.54 5.10 -15.28
CA PRO A 411 -22.62 4.14 -15.22
C PRO A 411 -23.74 4.75 -14.35
N ARG A 412 -24.92 4.96 -14.95
CA ARG A 412 -26.10 5.38 -14.20
C ARG A 412 -26.32 4.36 -13.09
N PRO A 413 -26.56 4.76 -11.83
CA PRO A 413 -26.95 3.81 -10.81
C PRO A 413 -28.20 3.08 -11.29
N GLU A 414 -28.10 1.76 -11.44
CA GLU A 414 -29.28 0.91 -11.60
C GLU A 414 -30.20 1.23 -10.42
N LYS A 415 -31.39 1.75 -10.74
CA LYS A 415 -32.45 1.85 -9.74
C LYS A 415 -32.71 0.42 -9.29
N ALA A 416 -32.34 0.11 -8.04
CA ALA A 416 -32.79 -1.11 -7.39
C ALA A 416 -34.31 -1.14 -7.51
N ALA A 417 -34.81 -2.12 -8.27
CA ALA A 417 -36.24 -2.37 -8.46
C ALA A 417 -36.81 -3.10 -7.25
#